data_AF-A0A2E2V2A1-F1
#
_entry.id   AF-A0A2E2V2A1-F1
#
_cell.length_a   1.000
_cell.length_b   1.000
_cell.length_c   1.000
_cell.angle_alpha   90.00
_cell.angle_beta   90.00
_cell.angle_gamma   90.00
#
_symmetry.space_group_name_H-M   'P 1'
#
loop_
_entity.id
_entity.type
_entity.pdbx_description
1 polymer ?
#
loop_
_entity_poly.entity_id
_entity_poly.type
_entity_poly.pdbx_seq_one_letter_code
_entity_poly.pdbx_strand_id
1 'polypeptide(L)' 'MNNAFKNLGDFIGGLTGLLMSLIGLAIVAEVAGLNIPGVAVIDSITNIIGDFAGGGFVGLVALLAVLALAKK' A
#
# COMPACT_ATOMS: atom_id res chain seq x y z
N MET A 1 -13.59 -16.06 26.70
CA MET A 1 -12.47 -15.90 25.75
C MET A 1 -12.86 -15.15 24.48
N ASN A 2 -14.06 -15.35 23.90
CA ASN A 2 -14.48 -14.66 22.67
C ASN A 2 -14.43 -13.12 22.72
N ASN A 3 -14.77 -12.49 23.85
CA ASN A 3 -14.81 -11.03 23.93
C ASN A 3 -13.41 -10.39 23.92
N ALA A 4 -12.41 -11.04 24.52
CA ALA A 4 -11.04 -10.52 24.52
C ALA A 4 -10.42 -10.59 23.11
N PHE A 5 -10.62 -11.69 22.38
CA PHE A 5 -10.19 -11.82 20.99
C PHE A 5 -10.93 -10.86 20.05
N LYS A 6 -12.23 -10.64 20.28
CA LYS A 6 -13.02 -9.67 19.52
C LYS A 6 -12.52 -8.24 19.75
N ASN A 7 -12.32 -7.83 21.00
CA ASN A 7 -11.79 -6.51 21.34
C ASN A 7 -10.37 -6.29 20.78
N LEU A 8 -9.52 -7.32 20.78
CA LEU A 8 -8.21 -7.27 20.15
C LEU A 8 -8.32 -7.12 18.62
N GLY A 9 -9.23 -7.85 17.99
CA GLY A 9 -9.51 -7.73 16.56
C GLY A 9 -10.02 -6.33 16.19
N ASP A 10 -10.93 -5.78 16.99
CA ASP A 10 -11.49 -4.44 16.79
C ASP A 10 -10.41 -3.35 17.01
N PHE A 11 -9.52 -3.54 17.99
CA PHE A 11 -8.37 -2.65 18.21
C PHE A 11 -7.37 -2.69 17.05
N ILE A 12 -6.98 -3.89 16.59
CA ILE A 12 -6.08 -4.04 15.45
C ILE A 12 -6.74 -3.44 14.20
N GLY A 13 -8.03 -3.70 13.97
CA GLY A 13 -8.80 -3.12 12.87
C GLY A 13 -8.85 -1.59 12.92
N GLY A 14 -9.03 -1.01 14.10
CA GLY A 14 -8.97 0.43 14.30
C GLY A 14 -7.58 1.00 14.04
N LEU A 15 -6.53 0.30 14.48
CA LEU A 15 -5.15 0.69 14.25
C LEU A 15 -4.78 0.60 12.77
N THR A 16 -5.16 -0.47 12.06
CA THR A 16 -4.97 -0.54 10.60
C THR A 16 -5.76 0.54 9.89
N GLY A 17 -7.00 0.83 10.30
CA GLY A 17 -7.78 1.94 9.76
C GLY A 17 -7.07 3.30 9.92
N LEU A 18 -6.48 3.55 11.08
CA LEU A 18 -5.65 4.73 11.34
C LEU A 18 -4.39 4.76 10.48
N LEU A 19 -3.65 3.65 10.38
CA LEU A 19 -2.46 3.59 9.54
C LEU A 19 -2.81 3.83 8.05
N MET A 20 -3.92 3.28 7.58
CA MET A 20 -4.40 3.50 6.20
C MET A 20 -4.73 4.97 5.94
N SER A 21 -5.35 5.67 6.90
CA SER A 21 -5.62 7.10 6.76
C SER A 21 -4.35 7.94 6.78
N LEU A 22 -3.37 7.57 7.61
CA LEU A 22 -2.05 8.22 7.65
C LEU A 22 -1.26 8.01 6.35
N ILE A 23 -1.33 6.82 5.74
CA ILE A 23 -0.73 6.58 4.42
C ILE A 23 -1.39 7.46 3.36
N GLY A 24 -2.72 7.58 3.36
CA GLY A 24 -3.42 8.48 2.45
C GLY A 24 -2.99 9.94 2.62
N LEU A 25 -2.86 10.41 3.87
CA LEU A 25 -2.37 11.76 4.17
C LEU A 25 -0.90 11.95 3.75
N ALA A 26 -0.05 10.94 3.95
CA ALA A 26 1.35 10.96 3.53
C ALA A 26 1.49 11.16 2.01
N ILE A 27 0.68 10.45 1.22
CA ILE A 27 0.65 10.61 -0.24
C ILE A 27 0.25 12.05 -0.61
N VAL A 28 -0.81 12.59 0.02
CA VAL A 28 -1.26 13.97 -0.24
C VAL A 28 -0.18 14.99 0.13
N ALA A 29 0.52 14.79 1.25
CA ALA A 29 1.62 15.66 1.68
C ALA A 29 2.78 15.64 0.67
N GLU A 30 3.16 14.46 0.18
CA GLU A 30 4.21 14.28 -0.82
C GLU A 30 3.85 14.95 -2.14
N VAL A 31 2.59 14.82 -2.60
CA VAL A 31 2.06 15.54 -3.79
C VAL A 31 2.06 17.05 -3.58
N ALA A 32 1.78 17.53 -2.36
CA ALA A 32 1.80 18.95 -2.03
C ALA A 32 3.23 19.52 -1.90
N GLY A 33 4.27 18.70 -2.08
CA GLY A 33 5.67 19.11 -1.99
C GLY A 33 6.21 19.17 -0.56
N LEU A 34 5.45 18.68 0.43
CA LEU A 34 5.94 18.51 1.79
C LEU A 34 6.81 17.25 1.84
N ASN A 35 8.12 17.45 1.75
CA ASN A 35 9.08 16.36 1.86
C ASN A 35 9.24 15.97 3.33
N ILE A 36 8.53 14.93 3.76
CA ILE A 36 8.61 14.37 5.12
C ILE A 36 9.72 13.31 5.13
N PRO A 37 10.83 13.52 5.85
CA PRO A 37 11.94 12.57 5.89
C PRO A 37 11.48 11.18 6.33
N GLY A 38 11.81 10.15 5.54
CA GLY A 38 11.44 8.76 5.81
C GLY A 38 10.03 8.37 5.35
N VAL A 39 9.27 9.29 4.77
CA VAL A 39 7.95 9.03 4.20
C VAL A 39 7.99 9.34 2.71
N ALA A 40 8.38 8.33 1.92
CA ALA A 40 8.49 8.38 0.46
C ALA A 40 7.57 7.31 -0.15
N VAL A 41 6.26 7.56 -0.07
CA VAL A 41 5.23 6.58 -0.47
C VAL A 41 5.12 6.56 -1.98
N ILE A 42 5.20 7.72 -2.64
CA ILE A 42 5.14 7.80 -4.11
C ILE A 42 6.38 7.14 -4.71
N ASP A 43 7.57 7.37 -4.17
CA ASP A 43 8.79 6.70 -4.65
C ASP A 43 8.68 5.18 -4.49
N SER A 44 8.17 4.70 -3.35
CA SER A 44 7.97 3.27 -3.10
C SER A 44 7.03 2.63 -4.13
N ILE A 45 5.91 3.30 -4.43
CA ILE A 45 4.95 2.85 -5.46
C ILE A 45 5.58 2.90 -6.85
N THR A 46 6.30 3.98 -7.16
CA THR A 46 6.95 4.19 -8.46
C THR A 46 8.02 3.15 -8.72
N ASN A 47 8.77 2.73 -7.70
CA ASN A 47 9.74 1.65 -7.81
C ASN A 47 9.08 0.31 -8.16
N ILE A 48 7.99 -0.05 -7.48
CA ILE A 48 7.22 -1.27 -7.79
C ILE A 48 6.71 -1.23 -9.23
N ILE A 49 6.15 -0.09 -9.65
CA ILE A 49 5.70 0.09 -11.04
C ILE A 49 6.89 -0.02 -12.00
N GLY A 50 8.04 0.55 -11.63
CA GLY A 50 9.29 0.48 -12.37
C GLY A 50 9.77 -0.96 -12.59
N ASP A 51 9.65 -1.83 -11.58
CA ASP A 51 10.02 -3.25 -11.70
C ASP A 51 9.15 -3.98 -12.74
N PHE A 52 7.84 -3.66 -12.77
CA PHE A 52 6.95 -4.19 -13.81
C PHE A 52 7.21 -3.56 -15.18
N ALA A 53 7.44 -2.26 -15.27
CA ALA A 53 7.67 -1.56 -16.53
C ALA A 53 9.02 -1.94 -17.16
N GLY A 54 10.05 -2.13 -16.34
CA GLY A 54 11.41 -2.50 -16.77
C GLY A 54 11.50 -3.92 -17.33
N GLY A 55 10.57 -4.80 -16.97
CA GLY A 55 10.50 -6.17 -17.49
C GLY A 55 10.00 -6.29 -18.94
N GLY A 56 9.61 -5.18 -19.59
CA GLY A 56 9.08 -5.19 -20.96
C GLY A 56 7.88 -6.14 -21.11
N PHE A 57 7.94 -7.07 -22.07
CA PHE A 57 6.86 -8.05 -22.27
C PHE A 57 6.64 -8.97 -21.06
N VAL A 58 7.71 -9.41 -20.40
CA VAL A 58 7.62 -10.29 -19.20
C VAL A 58 6.95 -9.55 -18.05
N GLY A 59 7.28 -8.26 -17.88
CA GLY A 59 6.67 -7.40 -16.88
C GLY A 59 5.15 -7.24 -17.07
N LEU A 60 4.70 -7.07 -18.32
CA LEU A 60 3.27 -7.03 -18.64
C LEU A 60 2.57 -8.36 -18.35
N VAL A 61 3.19 -9.49 -18.67
CA VAL A 61 2.64 -10.82 -18.36
C VAL A 61 2.57 -11.04 -16.84
N ALA A 62 3.59 -10.64 -16.10
CA ALA A 62 3.60 -10.69 -14.64
C ALA A 62 2.49 -9.80 -14.03
N LEU A 63 2.29 -8.59 -14.56
CA LEU A 63 1.22 -7.70 -14.13
C LEU A 63 -0.16 -8.33 -14.36
N LEU A 64 -0.39 -8.95 -15.53
CA LEU A 64 -1.64 -9.65 -15.83
C LEU A 64 -1.88 -10.84 -14.89
N ALA A 65 -0.82 -11.60 -14.54
CA ALA A 65 -0.92 -12.69 -13.58
C ALA A 65 -1.30 -12.20 -12.17
N VAL A 66 -0.66 -11.12 -11.69
CA VAL A 66 -0.99 -10.50 -10.40
C VAL A 66 -2.43 -9.98 -10.40
N LEU A 67 -2.88 -9.30 -11.46
CA LEU A 67 -4.26 -8.82 -11.58
C LEU A 67 -5.28 -9.96 -11.62
N ALA A 68 -4.96 -11.08 -12.26
CA ALA A 68 -5.80 -12.27 -12.28
C ALA A 68 -5.95 -12.90 -10.88
N LEU A 69 -4.88 -12.87 -10.06
CA LEU A 69 -4.90 -13.35 -8.69
C LEU A 69 -5.63 -12.38 -7.74
N ALA A 70 -5.45 -11.07 -7.90
CA ALA A 70 -6.08 -10.06 -7.06
C ALA A 70 -7.61 -9.96 -7.24
N LYS A 71 -8.14 -10.43 -8.38
CA LYS A 71 -9.59 -10.53 -8.63
C LYS A 71 -10.26 -11.74 -7.97
N LYS A 72 -9.51 -12.63 -7.34
CA LYS A 72 -10.01 -13.85 -6.70
C LYS A 72 -10.33 -13.62 -5.23
#